data_AF-A0A9E4DS15-F1
#
_entry.id   AF-A0A9E4DS15-F1
#
_cell.length_a   1.000
_cell.length_b   1.000
_cell.length_c   1.000
_cell.angle_alpha   90.00
_cell.angle_beta   90.00
_cell.angle_gamma   90.00
#
_symmetry.space_group_name_H-M   'P 1'
#
loop_
_entity.id
_entity.type
_entity.pdbx_description
1 polymer ?
#
loop_
_entity_poly.entity_id
_entity_poly.type
_entity_poly.pdbx_seq_one_letter_code
_entity_poly.pdbx_strand_id
1 'polypeptide(L)' 'TPGYQFKVVDAFSTNFHLPKSTLVMLVSAFATRDFTLAAYHHAIEERYRFFSFGDAMFVK' A
#
# COMPACT_ATOMS: atom_id res chain seq x y z
N THR A 1 -2.89 -12.70 10.69
CA THR A 1 -1.77 -12.37 11.61
C THR A 1 -2.01 -10.97 12.11
N PRO A 2 -1.91 -10.70 13.43
CA PRO A 2 -2.03 -9.32 13.88
C PRO A 2 -0.85 -8.57 13.27
N GLY A 3 -1.13 -7.48 12.55
CA GLY A 3 -0.12 -6.69 11.86
C GLY A 3 0.93 -6.13 12.83
N TYR A 4 1.90 -5.41 12.28
CA TYR A 4 2.83 -4.65 13.11
C TYR A 4 2.09 -3.47 13.76
N GLN A 5 2.26 -3.28 15.07
CA GLN A 5 1.74 -2.09 15.75
C GLN A 5 2.73 -0.93 15.55
N PHE A 6 2.34 0.02 14.70
CA PHE A 6 3.12 1.24 14.46
C PHE A 6 3.13 2.11 15.73
N LYS A 7 4.32 2.61 16.09
CA LYS A 7 4.54 3.37 17.33
C LYS A 7 4.59 4.89 17.14
N VAL A 8 4.84 5.35 15.92
CA VAL A 8 5.12 6.76 15.59
C VAL A 8 4.39 7.20 14.32
N VAL A 9 4.22 6.28 13.37
CA VAL A 9 3.62 6.60 12.07
C VAL A 9 2.11 6.45 12.19
N ASP A 10 1.39 7.57 12.08
CA ASP A 10 -0.09 7.61 12.09
C ASP A 10 -0.69 7.58 10.67
N ALA A 11 0.12 7.88 9.65
CA ALA A 11 -0.24 7.84 8.24
C ALA A 11 1.04 7.88 7.38
N PHE A 12 0.97 7.44 6.13
CA PHE A 12 2.05 7.67 5.16
C PHE A 12 1.54 7.91 3.74
N SER A 13 2.33 8.63 2.96
CA SER A 13 2.21 8.76 1.51
C SER A 13 3.33 7.95 0.86
N THR A 14 2.98 7.04 -0.04
CA THR A 14 3.93 6.14 -0.72
C THR A 14 3.48 5.82 -2.13
N ASN A 15 4.34 5.22 -2.95
CA ASN A 15 4.00 4.85 -4.32
C ASN A 15 3.20 3.53 -4.36
N PHE A 16 2.63 3.21 -5.52
CA PHE A 16 2.14 1.86 -5.80
C PHE A 16 3.31 0.91 -6.15
N HIS A 17 3.60 -0.04 -5.24
CA HIS A 17 4.68 -1.03 -5.33
C HIS A 17 4.23 -2.36 -5.93
N LEU A 18 5.08 -3.11 -6.63
CA LEU A 18 4.69 -4.40 -7.22
C LEU A 18 4.14 -5.43 -6.21
N PRO A 19 3.19 -6.30 -6.64
CA PRO A 19 2.78 -7.47 -5.88
C PRO A 19 4.00 -8.33 -5.48
N LYS A 20 4.00 -8.83 -4.24
CA LYS A 20 5.09 -9.63 -3.63
C LYS A 20 6.38 -8.86 -3.28
N SER A 21 6.39 -7.53 -3.33
CA SER A 21 7.50 -6.74 -2.77
C SER A 21 7.41 -6.62 -1.25
N THR A 22 8.56 -6.39 -0.59
CA THR A 22 8.62 -6.10 0.85
C THR A 22 7.89 -4.80 1.21
N LEU A 23 7.81 -3.84 0.28
CA LEU A 23 7.06 -2.60 0.46
C LEU A 23 5.55 -2.82 0.48
N VAL A 24 5.01 -3.72 -0.35
CA VAL A 24 3.60 -4.14 -0.24
C VAL A 24 3.32 -4.79 1.12
N MET A 25 4.28 -5.55 1.67
CA MET A 25 4.13 -6.12 3.02
C MET A 25 4.10 -5.03 4.09
N LEU A 26 4.91 -3.97 3.97
CA LEU A 26 4.88 -2.81 4.87
C LEU A 26 3.52 -2.11 4.84
N VAL A 27 2.99 -1.84 3.64
CA VAL A 27 1.66 -1.22 3.50
C VAL A 27 0.57 -2.12 4.07
N SER A 28 0.65 -3.44 3.81
CA SER A 28 -0.30 -4.43 4.36
C SER A 28 -0.23 -4.56 5.88
N ALA A 29 0.94 -4.34 6.49
CA ALA A 29 1.09 -4.33 7.94
C ALA A 29 0.40 -3.12 8.58
N PHE A 30 0.25 -2.02 7.83
CA PHE A 30 -0.40 -0.79 8.27
C PHE A 30 -1.92 -0.80 8.02
N ALA A 31 -2.37 -1.12 6.80
CA ALA A 31 -3.76 -0.99 6.38
C ALA A 31 -4.55 -2.31 6.34
N THR A 32 -3.95 -3.42 6.74
CA THR A 32 -4.38 -4.82 6.47
C THR A 32 -4.15 -5.29 5.04
N ARG A 33 -4.01 -6.60 4.87
CA ARG A 33 -3.76 -7.24 3.57
C ARG A 33 -4.94 -7.05 2.61
N ASP A 34 -6.16 -7.25 3.09
CA ASP A 34 -7.34 -7.28 2.23
C ASP A 34 -7.67 -5.88 1.69
N PHE A 35 -7.56 -4.86 2.53
CA PHE A 35 -7.66 -3.47 2.10
C PHE A 35 -6.58 -3.10 1.08
N THR A 36 -5.32 -3.50 1.34
CA THR A 36 -4.21 -3.24 0.42
C THR A 36 -4.48 -3.89 -0.94
N LEU A 37 -4.90 -5.15 -0.98
CA LEU A 37 -5.22 -5.83 -2.24
C LEU A 37 -6.39 -5.17 -2.97
N ALA A 38 -7.45 -4.78 -2.26
CA ALA A 38 -8.59 -4.09 -2.87
C ALA A 38 -8.18 -2.73 -3.49
N ALA A 39 -7.39 -1.93 -2.79
CA ALA A 39 -6.86 -0.66 -3.31
C ALA A 39 -6.00 -0.86 -4.56
N TYR A 40 -5.22 -1.94 -4.60
CA TYR A 40 -4.41 -2.31 -5.76
C TYR A 40 -5.25 -2.74 -6.96
N HIS A 41 -6.29 -3.55 -6.73
CA HIS A 41 -7.22 -3.94 -7.78
C HIS A 41 -7.88 -2.72 -8.41
N HIS A 42 -8.38 -1.80 -7.58
CA HIS A 42 -8.94 -0.53 -8.04
C HIS A 42 -7.93 0.29 -8.85
N ALA A 43 -6.70 0.44 -8.37
CA ALA A 43 -5.65 1.18 -9.07
C ALA A 43 -5.30 0.58 -10.44
N ILE A 44 -5.37 -0.75 -10.58
CA ILE A 44 -5.18 -1.44 -11.87
C ILE A 44 -6.35 -1.16 -12.81
N GLU A 45 -7.59 -1.27 -12.31
CA GLU A 45 -8.82 -1.01 -13.08
C GLU A 45 -8.85 0.43 -13.62
N GLU A 46 -8.49 1.39 -12.78
CA GLU A 46 -8.42 2.82 -13.11
C GLU A 46 -7.11 3.24 -13.80
N ARG A 47 -6.24 2.28 -14.14
CA ARG A 47 -4.99 2.50 -14.89
C ARG A 47 -4.03 3.51 -14.25
N TYR A 48 -3.90 3.48 -12.93
CA TYR A 48 -2.88 4.22 -12.21
C TYR A 48 -1.49 3.81 -12.68
N ARG A 49 -0.55 4.73 -12.61
CA ARG A 49 0.86 4.50 -12.91
C ARG A 49 1.53 3.96 -11.65
N PHE A 50 2.24 2.85 -11.76
CA PHE A 50 2.93 2.20 -10.63
C PHE A 50 4.41 2.63 -10.60
N PHE A 51 5.12 2.22 -9.54
CA PHE A 51 6.58 2.40 -9.34
C PHE A 51 7.03 3.83 -8.97
N SER A 52 8.34 4.06 -9.07
CA SER A 52 9.07 5.24 -8.59
C SER A 52 8.54 6.56 -9.15
N PHE A 53 8.06 6.57 -10.38
CA PHE A 53 7.55 7.76 -11.08
C PHE A 53 6.04 7.69 -11.35
N GLY A 54 5.37 6.76 -10.68
CA GLY A 54 3.94 6.56 -10.79
C GLY A 54 3.14 7.50 -9.90
N ASP A 55 1.89 7.14 -9.70
CA ASP A 55 0.99 7.78 -8.78
C ASP A 55 1.26 7.32 -7.34
N ALA A 56 0.67 8.04 -6.39
CA ALA A 56 0.85 7.79 -4.96
C ALA A 56 -0.45 7.28 -4.31
N MET A 57 -0.25 6.54 -3.21
CA MET A 57 -1.26 6.12 -2.27
C MET A 57 -1.05 6.88 -0.95
N PHE A 58 -2.13 7.34 -0.35
CA PHE A 58 -2.15 7.86 1.00
C PHE A 58 -2.93 6.91 1.91
N VAL A 59 -2.34 6.56 3.05
CA VAL A 59 -2.89 5.56 3.98
C VAL A 59 -2.89 6.16 5.38
N LYS A 60 -4.04 6.08 6.06
CA LYS A 60 -4.29 6.59 7.41
C LYS A 60 -5.17 5.61 8.17
#